data_AF-A0AAP8MBL9-F1
#
_entry.id   AF-A0AAP8MBL9-F1
#
_cell.length_a   1.000
_cell.length_b   1.000
_cell.length_c   1.000
_cell.angle_alpha   90.00
_cell.angle_beta   90.00
_cell.angle_gamma   90.00
#
_symmetry.space_group_name_H-M   'P 1'
#
loop_
_entity.id
_entity.type
_entity.pdbx_description
1 polymer ?
#
loop_
_entity_poly.entity_id
_entity_poly.type
_entity_poly.pdbx_seq_one_letter_code
_entity_poly.pdbx_strand_id
1 'polypeptide(L)'
;MATTTFDTLKSARHRQEAGFSRKQAEAQGEMLAEAFKITMEDLVTREYLDARLEAFKAQVDAKFRLVIWAQGLTIAVIVLPQLRAFFTA
;
A
#
# COMPACT_ATOMS: atom_id res chain seq x y z
N MET A 1 11.27 -6.57 -6.75
CA MET A 1 12.20 -5.99 -5.75
C MET A 1 13.45 -5.42 -6.42
N ALA A 2 13.57 -4.09 -6.50
CA ALA A 2 14.88 -3.46 -6.72
C ALA A 2 15.55 -3.33 -5.35
N THR A 3 16.31 -4.35 -4.94
CA THR A 3 17.13 -4.28 -3.73
C THR A 3 18.19 -3.21 -3.95
N THR A 4 17.94 -2.02 -3.43
CA THR A 4 18.93 -0.94 -3.44
C THR A 4 19.87 -1.24 -2.29
N THR A 5 20.92 -2.03 -2.54
CA THR A 5 21.91 -2.38 -1.52
C THR A 5 22.59 -1.10 -1.01
N PHE A 6 22.60 -0.90 0.31
CA PHE A 6 23.29 0.22 0.92
C PHE A 6 24.81 0.05 0.74
N ASP A 7 25.42 0.93 -0.06
CA ASP A 7 26.87 0.91 -0.34
C ASP A 7 27.63 1.56 0.82
N THR A 8 28.10 0.71 1.74
CA THR A 8 28.88 1.11 2.92
C THR A 8 30.21 1.77 2.53
N LEU A 9 30.81 1.37 1.40
CA LEU A 9 32.10 1.86 0.93
C LEU A 9 31.97 3.27 0.35
N LYS A 10 30.93 3.52 -0.45
CA LYS A 10 30.59 4.86 -0.95
C LYS A 10 30.25 5.81 0.19
N SER A 11 29.51 5.32 1.20
CA SER A 11 29.16 6.10 2.39
C SER A 11 30.38 6.44 3.26
N ALA A 12 31.31 5.50 3.43
CA ALA A 12 32.55 5.72 4.17
C ALA A 12 33.45 6.75 3.46
N ARG A 13 33.60 6.65 2.13
CA ARG A 13 34.36 7.65 1.34
C ARG A 13 33.76 9.04 1.45
N HIS A 14 32.44 9.16 1.31
CA HIS A 14 31.78 10.45 1.43
C HIS A 14 31.97 11.08 2.82
N ARG A 15 31.92 10.28 3.89
CA ARG A 15 32.22 10.78 5.25
C ARG A 15 33.69 11.15 5.43
N GLN A 16 34.63 10.42 4.83
CA GLN A 16 36.05 10.76 4.85
C GLN A 16 36.32 12.09 4.14
N GLU A 17 35.68 12.33 2.99
CA GLU A 17 35.73 13.61 2.28
C GLU A 17 35.15 14.76 3.11
N ALA A 18 34.18 14.48 3.98
CA ALA A 18 33.63 15.42 4.96
C ALA A 18 34.48 15.58 6.24
N GLY A 19 35.67 14.96 6.32
CA GLY A 19 36.62 15.12 7.42
C GLY A 19 36.52 14.09 8.55
N PHE A 20 35.70 13.05 8.41
CA PHE A 20 35.66 11.96 9.40
C PHE A 20 36.91 11.07 9.31
N SER A 21 37.39 10.60 10.46
CA SER A 21 38.45 9.59 10.46
C SER A 21 37.94 8.29 9.83
N ARG A 22 38.84 7.54 9.16
CA ARG A 22 38.50 6.28 8.49
C ARG A 22 37.76 5.29 9.38
N LYS A 23 38.21 5.12 10.63
CA LYS A 23 37.56 4.25 11.62
C LYS A 23 36.14 4.69 11.95
N GLN A 24 35.87 6.00 12.07
CA GLN A 24 34.53 6.50 12.34
C GLN A 24 33.60 6.39 11.12
N ALA A 25 34.14 6.63 9.93
CA ALA A 25 33.38 6.54 8.69
C ALA A 25 32.94 5.10 8.38
N GLU A 26 33.83 4.13 8.60
CA GLU A 26 33.56 2.69 8.47
C GLU A 26 32.57 2.21 9.55
N ALA A 27 32.80 2.53 10.82
CA ALA A 27 31.90 2.15 11.92
C ALA A 27 30.47 2.71 11.74
N GLN A 28 30.33 3.97 11.33
CA GLN A 28 29.00 4.54 11.01
C GLN A 28 28.38 3.94 9.74
N GLY A 29 29.18 3.53 8.77
CA GLY A 29 28.70 2.86 7.57
C GLY A 29 28.11 1.50 7.89
N GLU A 30 28.78 0.75 8.76
CA GLU A 30 28.38 -0.58 9.22
C GLU A 30 27.10 -0.53 10.07
N MET A 31 27.04 0.36 11.08
CA MET A 31 25.82 0.54 11.89
C MET A 31 24.61 0.93 11.04
N LEU A 32 24.81 1.80 10.04
CA LEU A 32 23.72 2.25 9.17
C LEU A 32 23.26 1.12 8.22
N ALA A 33 24.18 0.29 7.73
CA ALA A 33 23.84 -0.89 6.93
C ALA A 33 23.07 -1.93 7.74
N GLU A 34 23.44 -2.13 9.00
CA GLU A 34 22.76 -3.07 9.89
C GLU A 34 21.35 -2.60 10.25
N ALA A 35 21.18 -1.30 10.54
CA ALA A 35 19.85 -0.70 10.73
C ALA A 35 18.97 -0.80 9.46
N PHE A 36 19.56 -0.62 8.28
CA PHE A 36 18.87 -0.81 7.00
C PHE A 36 18.45 -2.27 6.78
N LYS A 37 19.29 -3.24 7.16
CA LYS A 37 18.98 -4.67 7.04
C LYS A 37 17.77 -5.06 7.91
N ILE A 38 17.77 -4.63 9.17
CA ILE A 38 16.65 -4.88 10.11
C ILE A 38 15.35 -4.27 9.57
N THR A 39 15.42 -3.05 9.01
CA THR A 39 14.23 -2.37 8.48
C THR A 39 13.74 -2.99 7.16
N MET A 40 14.66 -3.45 6.31
CA MET A 40 14.32 -4.08 5.02
C MET A 40 13.70 -5.46 5.18
N GLU A 41 14.03 -6.20 6.25
CA GLU A 41 13.41 -7.51 6.54
C GLU A 41 11.91 -7.39 6.84
N ASP A 42 11.46 -6.25 7.36
CA ASP A 42 10.04 -5.98 7.67
C ASP A 42 9.29 -5.28 6.51
N LEU A 43 10.02 -4.80 5.48
CA LEU A 43 9.39 -4.12 4.35
C LEU A 43 8.68 -5.11 3.43
N VAL A 44 7.35 -4.97 3.36
CA VAL A 44 6.54 -5.68 2.37
C VAL A 44 6.85 -5.22 0.95
N THR A 45 6.79 -6.16 0.00
CA THR A 45 7.04 -5.85 -1.41
C THR A 45 5.91 -5.02 -1.99
N ARG A 46 6.22 -4.25 -3.05
CA ARG A 46 5.19 -3.56 -3.83
C ARG A 46 4.19 -4.56 -4.40
N GLU A 47 4.69 -5.68 -4.90
CA GLU A 47 3.88 -6.78 -5.44
C GLU A 47 2.92 -7.35 -4.38
N TYR A 48 3.34 -7.47 -3.11
CA TYR A 48 2.48 -7.86 -2.00
C TYR A 48 1.38 -6.83 -1.73
N LEU A 49 1.74 -5.54 -1.69
CA LEU A 49 0.78 -4.45 -1.47
C LEU A 49 -0.25 -4.38 -2.60
N ASP A 50 0.19 -4.47 -3.85
CA ASP A 50 -0.68 -4.47 -5.03
C ASP A 50 -1.66 -5.65 -4.98
N ALA A 51 -1.17 -6.86 -4.70
CA ALA A 51 -2.02 -8.04 -4.55
C ALA A 51 -3.04 -7.91 -3.40
N ARG A 52 -2.61 -7.34 -2.26
CA ARG A 52 -3.49 -7.12 -1.10
C ARG A 52 -4.57 -6.08 -1.40
N LEU A 53 -4.22 -5.03 -2.14
CA LEU A 53 -5.13 -3.98 -2.55
C LEU A 53 -6.15 -4.48 -3.58
N GLU A 54 -5.73 -5.28 -4.56
CA GLU A 54 -6.65 -5.93 -5.50
C GLU A 54 -7.63 -6.86 -4.81
N ALA A 55 -7.15 -7.69 -3.87
CA ALA A 55 -8.01 -8.57 -3.09
C ALA A 55 -9.03 -7.77 -2.25
N PHE A 56 -8.59 -6.67 -1.63
CA PHE A 56 -9.49 -5.78 -0.89
C PHE A 56 -10.54 -5.15 -1.81
N LYS A 57 -10.13 -4.62 -2.97
CA LYS A 57 -11.02 -4.01 -3.95
C LYS A 57 -12.07 -5.01 -4.44
N ALA A 58 -11.67 -6.24 -4.77
CA ALA A 58 -12.59 -7.29 -5.18
C ALA A 58 -13.63 -7.61 -4.09
N GLN A 59 -13.22 -7.67 -2.82
CA GLN A 59 -14.13 -7.91 -1.70
C GLN A 59 -15.12 -6.76 -1.51
N VAL A 60 -14.65 -5.52 -1.62
CA VAL A 60 -15.47 -4.31 -1.54
C VAL A 60 -16.48 -4.29 -2.68
N ASP A 61 -16.05 -4.46 -3.92
CA ASP A 61 -16.92 -4.47 -5.11
C ASP A 61 -18.01 -5.54 -5.02
N ALA A 62 -17.69 -6.73 -4.53
CA ALA A 62 -18.66 -7.79 -4.34
C ALA A 62 -19.74 -7.41 -3.32
N LYS A 63 -19.35 -6.83 -2.17
CA LYS A 63 -20.29 -6.37 -1.13
C LYS A 63 -21.15 -5.21 -1.62
N PHE A 64 -20.55 -4.21 -2.25
CA PHE A 64 -21.28 -3.05 -2.76
C PHE A 64 -22.25 -3.42 -3.87
N ARG A 65 -21.89 -4.34 -4.77
CA ARG A 65 -22.80 -4.84 -5.81
C ARG A 65 -24.07 -5.43 -5.20
N LEU A 66 -23.94 -6.26 -4.17
CA LEU A 66 -25.09 -6.83 -3.46
C LEU A 66 -25.95 -5.75 -2.81
N VAL A 67 -25.32 -4.79 -2.13
CA VAL A 67 -26.03 -3.67 -1.50
C VAL A 67 -26.77 -2.81 -2.54
N ILE A 68 -26.13 -2.49 -3.67
CA ILE A 68 -26.75 -1.71 -4.75
C ILE A 68 -27.98 -2.44 -5.31
N TRP A 69 -27.90 -3.74 -5.54
CA TRP A 69 -29.06 -4.52 -6.00
C TRP A 69 -30.17 -4.61 -4.96
N ALA A 70 -29.83 -4.84 -3.70
CA ALA A 70 -30.82 -4.87 -2.62
C ALA A 70 -31.53 -3.51 -2.45
N GLN A 71 -30.78 -2.41 -2.54
CA GLN A 71 -31.34 -1.07 -2.51
C GLN A 71 -32.19 -0.75 -3.74
N GLY A 72 -31.72 -1.12 -4.94
CA GLY A 72 -32.50 -0.98 -6.18
C GLY A 72 -33.82 -1.73 -6.12
N LEU A 73 -33.83 -2.96 -5.58
CA LEU A 73 -35.06 -3.72 -5.36
C LEU A 73 -35.98 -3.03 -4.35
N THR A 74 -35.44 -2.52 -3.24
CA THR A 74 -36.21 -1.79 -2.22
C THR A 74 -36.87 -0.55 -2.81
N ILE A 75 -36.11 0.24 -3.59
CA ILE A 75 -36.64 1.41 -4.30
C ILE A 75 -37.71 1.00 -5.30
N ALA A 76 -37.51 -0.07 -6.07
CA ALA A 76 -38.50 -0.56 -7.03
C ALA A 76 -39.81 -0.96 -6.35
N VAL A 77 -39.76 -1.65 -5.21
CA VAL A 77 -40.95 -2.01 -4.42
C VAL A 77 -41.72 -0.78 -3.96
N ILE A 78 -41.04 0.33 -3.63
CA ILE A 78 -41.67 1.57 -3.19
C ILE A 78 -42.22 2.38 -4.38
N VAL A 79 -41.46 2.47 -5.47
CA VAL A 79 -41.76 3.37 -6.60
C VAL A 79 -42.76 2.76 -7.58
N LEU A 80 -42.70 1.46 -7.86
CA LEU A 80 -43.58 0.82 -8.83
C LEU A 80 -45.09 0.96 -8.50
N PRO A 81 -45.54 0.80 -7.24
CA PRO A 81 -46.93 1.02 -6.87
C PRO A 81 -47.36 2.48 -7.05
N GLN A 82 -46.48 3.44 -6.73
CA GLN A 82 -46.75 4.87 -6.87
C GLN A 82 -46.91 5.26 -8.35
N LEU A 83 -46.04 4.74 -9.22
CA LEU A 83 -46.15 4.93 -10.66
C LEU A 83 -47.46 4.34 -11.20
N ARG A 84 -47.81 3.11 -10.80
CA ARG A 84 -49.09 2.51 -11.20
C ARG A 84 -50.27 3.38 -10.80
N ALA A 85 -50.32 3.81 -9.54
CA ALA A 85 -51.39 4.67 -9.04
C ALA A 85 -51.52 5.98 -9.83
N PHE A 86 -50.38 6.59 -10.20
CA PHE A 86 -50.36 7.81 -11.01
C PHE A 86 -50.86 7.61 -12.45
N PHE A 87 -50.54 6.47 -13.09
CA PHE A 87 -50.99 6.19 -14.46
C PHE A 87 -52.42 5.63 -14.55
N THR A 88 -52.97 5.13 -13.43
CA THR A 88 -54.36 4.65 -13.36
C THR A 88 -55.37 5.68 -12.83
N ALA A 89 -54.89 6.85 -12.38
CA ALA A 89 -55.70 8.00 -11.98
C ALA A 89 -55.91 8.96 -13.15
#